data_AF-A0A495A4Q4-F1
#
_entry.id   AF-A0A495A4Q4-F1
#
_cell.length_a   1.000
_cell.length_b   1.000
_cell.length_c   1.000
_cell.angle_alpha   90.00
_cell.angle_beta   90.00
_cell.angle_gamma   90.00
#
_symmetry.space_group_name_H-M   'P 1'
#
loop_
_entity.id
_entity.type
_entity.pdbx_description
1 polymer ?
#
loop_
_entity_poly.entity_id
_entity_poly.type
_entity_poly.pdbx_seq_one_letter_code
_entity_poly.pdbx_strand_id
1 'polypeptide(L)'
;MNENVNEAPDNNTEETSDNEDESEDTDTENSNEEESEEASNEENNQDSNSEEDGSNEEESENGEEENNNDEESSDNNDDGSSEDENTEEESSQEHYWGVDSASYTDEEHYSCIVDNFGEPSVFGRYIGENEGVSIGLDREEVNFLHDNDISILVIYNHVNDAVGNEQGVEHAEQAIAMAEDLSIPEDIALFVDIEPEYPIDSSFLQAWYETVNESNYYPAVYGVFDEGSELLEAYNAMESEALENMIVWTAYPQEGVTTKDNAPEYNPQGPDNSMLYGWQYGLESETCTIDTNLFTNDMMDYLWKE
;
A
#
# COMPACT_ATOMS: atom_id res chain seq x y z
N MET A 1 -38.53 -53.72 16.34
CA MET A 1 -38.97 -54.87 15.53
C MET A 1 -40.18 -54.43 14.75
N ASN A 2 -40.05 -54.45 13.41
CA ASN A 2 -41.05 -54.54 12.33
C ASN A 2 -42.52 -54.30 12.65
N GLU A 3 -43.36 -53.72 11.81
CA GLU A 3 -43.34 -53.29 10.41
C GLU A 3 -44.70 -52.59 10.27
N ASN A 4 -44.83 -51.55 9.44
CA ASN A 4 -46.14 -51.30 8.83
C ASN A 4 -45.95 -50.68 7.44
N VAL A 5 -46.21 -51.51 6.44
CA VAL A 5 -46.45 -51.14 5.05
C VAL A 5 -47.88 -51.59 4.73
N ASN A 6 -48.66 -50.67 4.16
CA ASN A 6 -49.83 -50.90 3.30
C ASN A 6 -50.42 -49.51 3.00
N GLU A 7 -50.96 -49.17 1.85
CA GLU A 7 -51.04 -49.72 0.48
C GLU A 7 -51.75 -48.60 -0.32
N ALA A 8 -51.53 -48.55 -1.63
CA ALA A 8 -52.06 -47.54 -2.57
C ALA A 8 -53.59 -47.65 -2.79
N PRO A 9 -54.23 -46.82 -3.66
CA PRO A 9 -54.17 -47.14 -5.09
C PRO A 9 -54.12 -45.95 -6.08
N ASP A 10 -53.60 -46.31 -7.25
CA ASP A 10 -53.64 -45.66 -8.56
C ASP A 10 -55.02 -45.14 -9.00
N ASN A 11 -55.00 -44.12 -9.86
CA ASN A 11 -55.62 -44.30 -11.17
C ASN A 11 -54.94 -43.46 -12.27
N ASN A 12 -54.47 -44.19 -13.27
CA ASN A 12 -53.77 -43.79 -14.48
C ASN A 12 -54.77 -43.50 -15.62
N THR A 13 -54.46 -42.55 -16.49
CA THR A 13 -54.78 -42.51 -17.93
C THR A 13 -53.95 -41.35 -18.53
N GLU A 14 -52.81 -41.55 -19.20
CA GLU A 14 -52.58 -42.11 -20.56
C GLU A 14 -53.56 -41.51 -21.60
N GLU A 15 -53.16 -40.95 -22.76
CA GLU A 15 -51.88 -40.96 -23.45
C GLU A 15 -51.92 -40.04 -24.70
N THR A 16 -50.74 -39.85 -25.31
CA THR A 16 -50.42 -39.58 -26.75
C THR A 16 -50.59 -38.18 -27.35
N SER A 17 -49.78 -37.72 -28.31
CA SER A 17 -48.39 -37.99 -28.77
C SER A 17 -48.09 -37.07 -29.98
N ASP A 18 -46.80 -36.82 -30.27
CA ASP A 18 -46.17 -36.52 -31.58
C ASP A 18 -46.52 -35.18 -32.31
N ASN A 19 -45.68 -34.48 -33.08
CA ASN A 19 -44.26 -34.51 -33.44
C ASN A 19 -43.91 -33.19 -34.20
N GLU A 20 -42.61 -32.89 -34.31
CA GLU A 20 -41.89 -32.22 -35.44
C GLU A 20 -42.19 -30.73 -35.74
N ASP A 21 -41.22 -29.81 -35.60
CA ASP A 21 -40.03 -29.52 -36.44
C ASP A 21 -40.40 -28.65 -37.65
N GLU A 22 -39.99 -27.36 -37.63
CA GLU A 22 -39.34 -26.68 -38.77
C GLU A 22 -38.92 -25.25 -38.40
N SER A 23 -37.68 -24.95 -38.80
CA SER A 23 -36.95 -23.69 -38.89
C SER A 23 -37.60 -22.66 -39.82
N GLU A 24 -37.36 -21.36 -39.57
CA GLU A 24 -37.05 -20.44 -40.66
C GLU A 24 -36.33 -19.17 -40.15
N ASP A 25 -35.28 -18.83 -40.91
CA ASP A 25 -34.38 -17.69 -40.82
C ASP A 25 -35.06 -16.32 -40.96
N THR A 26 -34.46 -15.29 -40.35
CA THR A 26 -34.35 -13.99 -41.01
C THR A 26 -32.99 -13.35 -40.73
N ASP A 27 -32.14 -13.36 -41.76
CA ASP A 27 -31.01 -12.45 -41.97
C ASP A 27 -31.47 -10.98 -41.94
N THR A 28 -30.63 -10.09 -41.39
CA THR A 28 -30.37 -8.78 -42.01
C THR A 28 -28.98 -8.30 -41.61
N GLU A 29 -28.07 -8.37 -42.58
CA GLU A 29 -26.80 -7.65 -42.62
C GLU A 29 -27.04 -6.13 -42.60
N ASN A 30 -26.21 -5.37 -41.87
CA ASN A 30 -25.72 -4.12 -42.42
C ASN A 30 -24.33 -3.80 -41.86
N SER A 31 -23.36 -3.90 -42.75
CA SER A 31 -22.01 -3.35 -42.66
C SER A 31 -22.03 -1.83 -42.54
N ASN A 32 -21.15 -1.26 -41.73
CA ASN A 32 -20.39 -0.07 -42.09
C ASN A 32 -19.10 -0.01 -41.27
N GLU A 33 -18.00 -0.24 -41.98
CA GLU A 33 -16.67 0.29 -41.67
C GLU A 33 -16.76 1.82 -41.65
N GLU A 34 -16.10 2.47 -40.70
CA GLU A 34 -15.43 3.76 -40.96
C GLU A 34 -14.34 3.98 -39.91
N GLU A 35 -13.16 4.28 -40.45
CA GLU A 35 -11.91 4.66 -39.79
C GLU A 35 -12.11 5.86 -38.87
N SER A 36 -11.41 5.91 -37.74
CA SER A 36 -11.09 7.17 -37.07
C SER A 36 -9.58 7.39 -37.15
N GLU A 37 -9.20 8.18 -38.15
CA GLU A 37 -7.89 8.79 -38.29
C GLU A 37 -7.61 9.80 -37.17
N GLU A 38 -6.32 9.94 -36.89
CA GLU A 38 -5.69 11.00 -36.12
C GLU A 38 -6.14 12.40 -36.55
N ALA A 39 -6.36 13.29 -35.58
CA ALA A 39 -6.36 14.72 -35.81
C ALA A 39 -5.60 15.43 -34.69
N SER A 40 -4.33 15.70 -34.99
CA SER A 40 -3.52 16.78 -34.44
C SER A 40 -4.30 18.11 -34.48
N ASN A 41 -4.30 18.84 -33.36
CA ASN A 41 -4.64 20.27 -33.36
C ASN A 41 -3.43 21.06 -32.83
N GLU A 42 -2.53 21.38 -33.76
CA GLU A 42 -1.77 22.63 -33.72
C GLU A 42 -2.70 23.74 -34.26
N GLU A 43 -3.02 24.75 -33.43
CA GLU A 43 -3.24 26.09 -33.96
C GLU A 43 -2.37 27.10 -33.21
N ASN A 44 -1.37 27.54 -33.96
CA ASN A 44 -0.63 28.78 -33.84
C ASN A 44 -1.52 29.98 -33.53
N ASN A 45 -1.04 30.84 -32.63
CA ASN A 45 -1.20 32.28 -32.82
C ASN A 45 0.13 33.00 -32.52
N GLN A 46 0.90 33.15 -33.60
CA GLN A 46 1.78 34.29 -33.89
C GLN A 46 0.99 35.62 -33.69
N ASP A 47 1.52 36.80 -33.36
CA ASP A 47 2.88 37.31 -33.30
C ASP A 47 2.81 38.71 -32.65
N SER A 48 3.99 39.27 -32.34
CA SER A 48 4.37 40.69 -32.35
C SER A 48 4.73 41.37 -31.02
N ASN A 49 6.04 41.33 -30.77
CA ASN A 49 6.96 42.47 -30.60
C ASN A 49 6.77 43.47 -29.43
N SER A 50 7.82 43.56 -28.59
CA SER A 50 8.86 44.59 -28.79
C SER A 50 10.07 44.37 -27.86
N GLU A 51 11.27 44.37 -28.45
CA GLU A 51 12.58 44.51 -27.80
C GLU A 51 12.82 45.95 -27.31
N GLU A 52 13.57 46.10 -26.21
CA GLU A 52 14.59 47.14 -25.92
C GLU A 52 15.15 46.82 -24.51
N ASP A 53 16.33 46.22 -24.39
CA ASP A 53 17.68 46.83 -24.27
C ASP A 53 17.89 47.66 -22.98
N GLY A 54 18.98 47.37 -22.26
CA GLY A 54 19.35 48.14 -21.06
C GLY A 54 20.20 47.40 -20.02
N SER A 55 21.44 47.07 -20.39
CA SER A 55 22.55 46.81 -19.47
C SER A 55 22.90 48.04 -18.61
N ASN A 56 23.18 47.87 -17.30
CA ASN A 56 24.38 48.42 -16.67
C ASN A 56 24.62 47.92 -15.23
N GLU A 57 25.88 47.56 -15.00
CA GLU A 57 26.59 47.41 -13.73
C GLU A 57 26.60 48.72 -12.94
N GLU A 58 26.73 48.66 -11.60
CA GLU A 58 27.72 49.43 -10.82
C GLU A 58 28.00 48.73 -9.47
N GLU A 59 29.28 48.40 -9.25
CA GLU A 59 29.90 48.10 -7.96
C GLU A 59 30.18 49.38 -7.15
N SER A 60 30.32 49.25 -5.83
CA SER A 60 31.21 50.08 -4.97
C SER A 60 31.24 49.44 -3.57
N GLU A 61 32.27 48.68 -3.22
CA GLU A 61 33.57 49.06 -2.63
C GLU A 61 33.57 49.49 -1.14
N ASN A 62 34.21 48.62 -0.35
CA ASN A 62 35.25 48.84 0.67
C ASN A 62 34.99 49.61 1.98
N GLY A 63 35.39 48.94 3.06
CA GLY A 63 35.78 49.52 4.36
C GLY A 63 36.48 48.49 5.23
N GLU A 64 37.81 48.42 5.12
CA GLU A 64 38.73 47.71 6.04
C GLU A 64 38.99 48.52 7.32
N GLU A 65 39.78 47.93 8.22
CA GLU A 65 40.44 48.42 9.46
C GLU A 65 39.80 47.92 10.79
N GLU A 66 40.52 47.46 11.82
CA GLU A 66 41.94 47.16 12.07
C GLU A 66 42.05 46.38 13.41
N ASN A 67 43.07 45.52 13.48
CA ASN A 67 43.94 45.13 14.60
C ASN A 67 43.55 45.38 16.08
N ASN A 68 43.77 44.35 16.91
CA ASN A 68 44.29 44.50 18.27
C ASN A 68 45.23 43.35 18.64
N ASN A 69 46.51 43.68 18.84
CA ASN A 69 47.48 42.93 19.64
C ASN A 69 47.79 43.79 20.88
N ASP A 70 47.81 43.20 22.07
CA ASP A 70 48.98 43.17 22.97
C ASP A 70 48.63 42.69 24.40
N GLU A 71 49.32 41.60 24.76
CA GLU A 71 50.08 41.32 26.00
C GLU A 71 49.44 41.29 27.42
N GLU A 72 49.45 40.05 27.96
CA GLU A 72 49.96 39.57 29.26
C GLU A 72 49.71 40.30 30.59
N SER A 73 49.09 39.56 31.53
CA SER A 73 49.70 39.33 32.86
C SER A 73 49.09 38.16 33.65
N SER A 74 49.96 37.16 33.91
CA SER A 74 50.22 36.36 35.12
C SER A 74 49.12 35.66 35.95
N ASP A 75 49.29 34.33 35.99
CA ASP A 75 49.40 33.45 37.17
C ASP A 75 48.19 33.14 38.08
N ASN A 76 47.59 31.94 37.92
CA ASN A 76 47.79 30.76 38.81
C ASN A 76 46.57 29.81 38.92
N ASN A 77 46.86 28.51 38.72
CA ASN A 77 46.36 27.29 39.42
C ASN A 77 45.00 26.63 39.13
N ASP A 78 45.07 25.28 39.21
CA ASP A 78 44.05 24.21 39.28
C ASP A 78 43.23 23.93 38.01
N ASP A 79 43.51 22.87 37.24
CA ASP A 79 43.33 21.42 37.47
C ASP A 79 41.85 20.96 37.42
N GLY A 80 41.54 20.24 36.33
CA GLY A 80 40.44 19.29 36.23
C GLY A 80 39.05 19.84 35.95
N SER A 81 38.77 20.30 34.71
CA SER A 81 37.39 20.39 34.21
C SER A 81 37.15 19.26 33.19
N SER A 82 36.22 18.40 33.55
CA SER A 82 35.54 17.40 32.74
C SER A 82 35.10 17.95 31.39
N GLU A 83 35.58 17.31 30.32
CA GLU A 83 34.98 17.38 28.99
C GLU A 83 33.81 16.40 28.99
N ASP A 84 32.61 16.95 29.20
CA ASP A 84 31.36 16.29 28.82
C ASP A 84 31.27 16.31 27.29
N GLU A 85 31.84 15.29 26.64
CA GLU A 85 31.42 14.93 25.28
C GLU A 85 30.06 14.24 25.39
N ASN A 86 29.01 15.06 25.41
CA ASN A 86 27.64 14.62 25.21
C ASN A 86 27.48 14.33 23.70
N THR A 87 28.02 13.19 23.25
CA THR A 87 27.67 12.63 21.96
C THR A 87 26.28 12.05 22.13
N GLU A 88 25.27 12.81 21.71
CA GLU A 88 23.93 12.26 21.47
C GLU A 88 24.10 11.22 20.36
N GLU A 89 24.23 9.96 20.77
CA GLU A 89 24.01 8.82 19.88
C GLU A 89 22.55 8.88 19.46
N GLU A 90 22.29 9.59 18.36
CA GLU A 90 21.16 9.32 17.48
C GLU A 90 21.20 7.81 17.21
N SER A 91 20.38 7.04 17.93
CA SER A 91 20.24 5.62 17.66
C SER A 91 19.65 5.53 16.27
N SER A 92 20.46 5.24 15.26
CA SER A 92 19.98 4.96 13.91
C SER A 92 19.02 3.78 14.03
N GLN A 93 17.73 4.06 14.07
CA GLN A 93 16.71 3.04 14.13
C GLN A 93 16.85 2.22 12.84
N GLU A 94 17.01 0.91 12.98
CA GLU A 94 17.15 0.03 11.82
C GLU A 94 15.80 -0.02 11.10
N HIS A 95 15.80 0.38 9.83
CA HIS A 95 14.64 0.32 8.94
C HIS A 95 14.84 -0.79 7.92
N TYR A 96 13.77 -1.52 7.64
CA TYR A 96 13.76 -2.61 6.67
C TYR A 96 13.24 -2.08 5.35
N TRP A 97 14.06 -2.20 4.31
CA TRP A 97 13.61 -1.89 2.95
C TRP A 97 12.84 -3.08 2.40
N GLY A 98 11.69 -2.78 1.79
CA GLY A 98 10.83 -3.78 1.17
C GLY A 98 10.17 -3.25 -0.07
N VAL A 99 9.41 -4.12 -0.71
CA VAL A 99 8.64 -3.82 -1.92
C VAL A 99 7.24 -4.38 -1.79
N ASP A 100 6.33 -3.94 -2.62
CA ASP A 100 5.06 -4.63 -2.84
C ASP A 100 4.76 -4.65 -4.35
N SER A 101 3.89 -5.57 -4.76
CA SER A 101 3.51 -5.70 -6.17
C SER A 101 2.15 -6.33 -6.32
N ALA A 102 1.38 -5.82 -7.27
CA ALA A 102 0.16 -6.45 -7.77
C ALA A 102 0.42 -7.67 -8.68
N SER A 103 1.65 -7.81 -9.19
CA SER A 103 2.04 -8.94 -10.04
C SER A 103 2.51 -10.14 -9.22
N TYR A 104 2.49 -11.32 -9.82
CA TYR A 104 3.02 -12.54 -9.23
C TYR A 104 4.55 -12.49 -9.14
N THR A 105 5.10 -12.88 -8.00
CA THR A 105 6.54 -12.85 -7.73
C THR A 105 7.16 -14.21 -8.00
N ASP A 106 7.66 -14.39 -9.23
CA ASP A 106 8.47 -15.55 -9.59
C ASP A 106 9.99 -15.23 -9.59
N GLU A 107 10.81 -16.20 -10.00
CA GLU A 107 12.27 -16.06 -10.07
C GLU A 107 12.70 -14.92 -11.02
N GLU A 108 11.98 -14.68 -12.12
CA GLU A 108 12.31 -13.63 -13.08
C GLU A 108 12.01 -12.24 -12.50
N HIS A 109 10.82 -12.08 -11.91
CA HIS A 109 10.41 -10.85 -11.25
C HIS A 109 11.33 -10.51 -10.07
N TYR A 110 11.60 -11.48 -9.20
CA TYR A 110 12.52 -11.30 -8.08
C TYR A 110 13.95 -10.96 -8.53
N SER A 111 14.47 -11.63 -9.55
CA SER A 111 15.79 -11.31 -10.10
C SER A 111 15.85 -9.89 -10.65
N CYS A 112 14.79 -9.42 -11.32
CA CYS A 112 14.68 -8.02 -11.76
C CYS A 112 14.84 -7.05 -10.57
N ILE A 113 14.15 -7.32 -9.46
CA ILE A 113 14.18 -6.49 -8.26
C ILE A 113 15.60 -6.47 -7.66
N VAL A 114 16.21 -7.64 -7.45
CA VAL A 114 17.56 -7.74 -6.87
C VAL A 114 18.60 -7.05 -7.73
N ASP A 115 18.55 -7.23 -9.05
CA ASP A 115 19.55 -6.66 -9.98
C ASP A 115 19.44 -5.14 -10.14
N ASN A 116 18.24 -4.57 -10.01
CA ASN A 116 18.00 -3.15 -10.28
C ASN A 116 17.78 -2.29 -9.02
N PHE A 117 17.25 -2.87 -7.95
CA PHE A 117 16.84 -2.13 -6.74
C PHE A 117 17.54 -2.63 -5.48
N GLY A 118 17.78 -3.92 -5.37
CA GLY A 118 18.38 -4.57 -4.21
C GLY A 118 17.46 -5.61 -3.59
N GLU A 119 17.99 -6.32 -2.58
CA GLU A 119 17.28 -7.43 -1.95
C GLU A 119 16.28 -6.94 -0.88
N PRO A 120 14.96 -7.17 -1.07
CA PRO A 120 13.93 -6.77 -0.11
C PRO A 120 13.93 -7.67 1.12
N SER A 121 13.66 -7.10 2.29
CA SER A 121 13.42 -7.86 3.52
C SER A 121 11.93 -8.14 3.76
N VAL A 122 11.07 -7.35 3.10
CA VAL A 122 9.61 -7.46 3.17
C VAL A 122 9.05 -7.40 1.76
N PHE A 123 8.06 -8.26 1.47
CA PHE A 123 7.29 -8.22 0.23
C PHE A 123 5.79 -8.12 0.54
N GLY A 124 5.14 -7.03 0.14
CA GLY A 124 3.69 -6.86 0.20
C GLY A 124 2.99 -7.61 -0.92
N ARG A 125 2.05 -8.50 -0.55
CA ARG A 125 1.35 -9.37 -1.49
C ARG A 125 -0.11 -9.59 -1.09
N TYR A 126 -0.96 -9.76 -2.10
CA TYR A 126 -2.41 -9.80 -1.95
C TYR A 126 -2.90 -11.22 -1.66
N ILE A 127 -3.82 -11.42 -0.70
CA ILE A 127 -4.31 -12.76 -0.32
C ILE A 127 -5.46 -13.30 -1.18
N GLY A 128 -5.89 -12.54 -2.18
CA GLY A 128 -6.95 -12.91 -3.10
C GLY A 128 -6.72 -12.31 -4.49
N GLU A 129 -7.22 -12.99 -5.51
CA GLU A 129 -7.23 -12.49 -6.88
C GLU A 129 -8.27 -11.39 -7.03
N ASN A 130 -7.86 -10.20 -7.42
CA ASN A 130 -8.76 -9.11 -7.80
C ASN A 130 -8.61 -8.86 -9.31
N GLU A 131 -9.60 -9.30 -10.09
CA GLU A 131 -9.50 -9.41 -11.55
C GLU A 131 -9.11 -8.07 -12.20
N GLY A 132 -7.94 -8.08 -12.86
CA GLY A 132 -7.40 -6.90 -13.54
C GLY A 132 -6.73 -5.87 -12.62
N VAL A 133 -6.66 -6.15 -11.31
CA VAL A 133 -6.03 -5.30 -10.29
C VAL A 133 -4.81 -5.99 -9.68
N SER A 134 -4.97 -7.18 -9.10
CA SER A 134 -3.89 -7.90 -8.42
C SER A 134 -4.00 -9.41 -8.53
N ILE A 135 -2.83 -10.07 -8.59
CA ILE A 135 -2.73 -11.52 -8.53
C ILE A 135 -2.63 -11.96 -7.08
N GLY A 136 -3.49 -12.89 -6.69
CA GLY A 136 -3.52 -13.45 -5.33
C GLY A 136 -2.35 -14.40 -5.05
N LEU A 137 -1.85 -14.37 -3.82
CA LEU A 137 -0.84 -15.28 -3.29
C LEU A 137 -1.28 -16.74 -3.45
N ASP A 138 -0.32 -17.60 -3.76
CA ASP A 138 -0.46 -19.03 -3.64
C ASP A 138 0.69 -19.65 -2.84
N ARG A 139 0.60 -20.96 -2.60
CA ARG A 139 1.60 -21.67 -1.80
C ARG A 139 2.98 -21.71 -2.47
N GLU A 140 3.05 -21.67 -3.80
CA GLU A 140 4.33 -21.71 -4.52
C GLU A 140 5.06 -20.37 -4.32
N GLU A 141 4.36 -19.25 -4.46
CA GLU A 141 4.90 -17.91 -4.22
C GLU A 141 5.31 -17.72 -2.75
N VAL A 142 4.47 -18.15 -1.80
CA VAL A 142 4.80 -18.07 -0.36
C VAL A 142 6.10 -18.79 -0.04
N ASN A 143 6.23 -20.05 -0.50
CA ASN A 143 7.45 -20.82 -0.27
C ASN A 143 8.65 -20.16 -0.94
N PHE A 144 8.48 -19.62 -2.15
CA PHE A 144 9.54 -18.93 -2.86
C PHE A 144 10.03 -17.70 -2.08
N LEU A 145 9.13 -16.87 -1.56
CA LEU A 145 9.49 -15.69 -0.76
C LEU A 145 10.20 -16.08 0.54
N HIS A 146 9.69 -17.08 1.27
CA HIS A 146 10.33 -17.56 2.51
C HIS A 146 11.67 -18.25 2.26
N ASP A 147 11.84 -19.01 1.19
CA ASP A 147 13.12 -19.64 0.80
C ASP A 147 14.21 -18.58 0.47
N ASN A 148 13.82 -17.33 0.21
CA ASN A 148 14.70 -16.18 0.02
C ASN A 148 14.77 -15.27 1.27
N ASP A 149 14.39 -15.76 2.45
CA ASP A 149 14.41 -15.03 3.73
C ASP A 149 13.55 -13.74 3.74
N ILE A 150 12.49 -13.69 2.93
CA ILE A 150 11.60 -12.51 2.83
C ILE A 150 10.35 -12.68 3.70
N SER A 151 10.06 -11.69 4.53
CA SER A 151 8.78 -11.63 5.27
C SER A 151 7.66 -11.14 4.37
N ILE A 152 6.47 -11.74 4.47
CA ILE A 152 5.32 -11.36 3.63
C ILE A 152 4.42 -10.39 4.41
N LEU A 153 4.16 -9.22 3.83
CA LEU A 153 3.11 -8.29 4.27
C LEU A 153 1.82 -8.66 3.54
N VAL A 154 0.76 -8.91 4.30
CA VAL A 154 -0.49 -9.50 3.81
C VAL A 154 -1.53 -8.42 3.53
N ILE A 155 -1.94 -8.31 2.26
CA ILE A 155 -2.81 -7.24 1.76
C ILE A 155 -4.17 -7.80 1.32
N TYR A 156 -5.24 -7.15 1.75
CA TYR A 156 -6.60 -7.40 1.31
C TYR A 156 -7.14 -6.17 0.56
N ASN A 157 -7.41 -6.31 -0.75
CA ASN A 157 -7.80 -5.21 -1.63
C ASN A 157 -9.13 -5.41 -2.38
N HIS A 158 -10.06 -6.16 -1.79
CA HIS A 158 -11.39 -6.36 -2.39
C HIS A 158 -12.39 -5.25 -2.00
N VAL A 159 -11.92 -4.16 -1.40
CA VAL A 159 -12.73 -3.01 -1.00
C VAL A 159 -12.85 -2.05 -2.16
N ASN A 160 -14.04 -1.52 -2.39
CA ASN A 160 -14.28 -0.37 -3.29
C ASN A 160 -15.32 0.62 -2.73
N ASP A 161 -15.93 0.29 -1.59
CA ASP A 161 -16.87 1.11 -0.84
C ASP A 161 -16.67 0.81 0.65
N ALA A 162 -15.87 1.64 1.31
CA ALA A 162 -15.47 1.48 2.70
C ALA A 162 -16.38 2.27 3.66
N VAL A 163 -17.70 2.24 3.42
CA VAL A 163 -18.67 3.03 4.19
C VAL A 163 -19.60 2.13 5.02
N GLY A 164 -19.62 2.39 6.32
CA GLY A 164 -20.57 1.80 7.24
C GLY A 164 -20.10 0.49 7.88
N ASN A 165 -20.71 0.20 9.03
CA ASN A 165 -20.33 -0.93 9.89
C ASN A 165 -20.53 -2.30 9.23
N GLU A 166 -21.64 -2.52 8.51
CA GLU A 166 -21.92 -3.81 7.86
C GLU A 166 -20.85 -4.16 6.81
N GLN A 167 -20.42 -3.18 6.01
CA GLN A 167 -19.34 -3.35 5.03
C GLN A 167 -18.02 -3.68 5.72
N GLY A 168 -17.68 -2.99 6.81
CA GLY A 168 -16.44 -3.25 7.54
C GLY A 168 -16.38 -4.66 8.13
N VAL A 169 -17.51 -5.17 8.66
CA VAL A 169 -17.61 -6.57 9.12
C VAL A 169 -17.47 -7.54 7.95
N GLU A 170 -18.20 -7.33 6.85
CA GLU A 170 -18.18 -8.23 5.68
C GLU A 170 -16.78 -8.37 5.09
N HIS A 171 -16.09 -7.25 4.88
CA HIS A 171 -14.74 -7.25 4.34
C HIS A 171 -13.73 -7.88 5.30
N ALA A 172 -13.85 -7.65 6.61
CA ALA A 172 -12.99 -8.29 7.61
C ALA A 172 -13.21 -9.81 7.66
N GLU A 173 -14.45 -10.28 7.69
CA GLU A 173 -14.76 -11.72 7.65
C GLU A 173 -14.23 -12.38 6.38
N GLN A 174 -14.31 -11.70 5.24
CA GLN A 174 -13.76 -12.19 3.98
C GLN A 174 -12.23 -12.28 4.01
N ALA A 175 -11.55 -11.25 4.52
CA ALA A 175 -10.09 -11.24 4.64
C ALA A 175 -9.60 -12.36 5.57
N ILE A 176 -10.27 -12.57 6.71
CA ILE A 176 -9.98 -13.65 7.65
C ILE A 176 -10.15 -15.02 6.97
N ALA A 177 -11.26 -15.23 6.25
CA ALA A 177 -11.51 -16.49 5.56
C ALA A 177 -10.43 -16.78 4.49
N MET A 178 -10.00 -15.77 3.73
CA MET A 178 -8.92 -15.92 2.74
C MET A 178 -7.58 -16.25 3.41
N ALA A 179 -7.28 -15.58 4.53
CA ALA A 179 -6.07 -15.84 5.30
C ALA A 179 -6.05 -17.29 5.85
N GLU A 180 -7.18 -17.76 6.37
CA GLU A 180 -7.33 -19.15 6.84
C GLU A 180 -7.18 -20.17 5.70
N ASP A 181 -7.76 -19.90 4.53
CA ASP A 181 -7.67 -20.77 3.36
C ASP A 181 -6.24 -20.88 2.83
N LEU A 182 -5.45 -19.80 2.87
CA LEU A 182 -4.02 -19.81 2.58
C LEU A 182 -3.17 -20.39 3.71
N SER A 183 -3.78 -20.65 4.87
CA SER A 183 -3.11 -21.06 6.11
C SER A 183 -2.04 -20.07 6.56
N ILE A 184 -2.36 -18.78 6.48
CA ILE A 184 -1.57 -17.71 7.11
C ILE A 184 -1.56 -17.98 8.62
N PRO A 185 -0.38 -17.99 9.28
CA PRO A 185 -0.27 -18.20 10.72
C PRO A 185 -1.11 -17.20 11.52
N GLU A 186 -1.43 -17.59 12.76
CA GLU A 186 -1.94 -16.65 13.77
C GLU A 186 -0.91 -15.54 14.03
N ASP A 187 -1.35 -14.45 14.65
CA ASP A 187 -0.53 -13.30 15.03
C ASP A 187 0.06 -12.50 13.84
N ILE A 188 -0.49 -12.67 12.63
CA ILE A 188 -0.13 -11.90 11.43
C ILE A 188 -1.13 -10.75 11.19
N ALA A 189 -0.65 -9.60 10.75
CA ALA A 189 -1.51 -8.47 10.39
C ALA A 189 -2.19 -8.66 9.03
N LEU A 190 -3.47 -8.29 8.94
CA LEU A 190 -4.20 -8.17 7.69
C LEU A 190 -4.39 -6.70 7.38
N PHE A 191 -3.80 -6.22 6.28
CA PHE A 191 -3.93 -4.83 5.85
C PHE A 191 -5.13 -4.68 4.92
N VAL A 192 -6.15 -3.94 5.34
CA VAL A 192 -7.17 -3.46 4.40
C VAL A 192 -6.58 -2.34 3.55
N ASP A 193 -6.65 -2.50 2.24
CA ASP A 193 -6.20 -1.53 1.25
C ASP A 193 -7.30 -0.51 0.95
N ILE A 194 -7.05 0.75 1.30
CA ILE A 194 -7.96 1.88 1.08
C ILE A 194 -7.33 2.85 0.08
N GLU A 195 -7.75 2.74 -1.17
CA GLU A 195 -7.35 3.65 -2.23
C GLU A 195 -7.98 5.05 -2.06
N PRO A 196 -7.30 6.13 -2.50
CA PRO A 196 -7.79 7.51 -2.33
C PRO A 196 -9.16 7.81 -2.95
N GLU A 197 -9.59 7.02 -3.94
CA GLU A 197 -10.89 7.20 -4.61
C GLU A 197 -12.04 6.47 -3.91
N TYR A 198 -11.75 5.60 -2.95
CA TYR A 198 -12.77 4.82 -2.26
C TYR A 198 -13.43 5.66 -1.17
N PRO A 199 -14.77 5.75 -1.14
CA PRO A 199 -15.45 6.43 -0.06
C PRO A 199 -15.20 5.67 1.24
N ILE A 200 -14.94 6.39 2.33
CA ILE A 200 -14.64 5.78 3.62
C ILE A 200 -15.29 6.52 4.79
N ASP A 201 -15.69 5.79 5.84
CA ASP A 201 -16.08 6.36 7.12
C ASP A 201 -15.49 5.62 8.34
N SER A 202 -15.60 6.24 9.51
CA SER A 202 -15.10 5.63 10.75
C SER A 202 -15.88 4.41 11.19
N SER A 203 -17.13 4.24 10.73
CA SER A 203 -17.94 3.06 11.08
C SER A 203 -17.42 1.81 10.40
N PHE A 204 -16.92 1.93 9.17
CA PHE A 204 -16.22 0.86 8.46
C PHE A 204 -14.90 0.50 9.15
N LEU A 205 -14.02 1.47 9.39
CA LEU A 205 -12.71 1.19 9.98
C LEU A 205 -12.82 0.62 11.40
N GLN A 206 -13.76 1.13 12.20
CA GLN A 206 -14.03 0.58 13.53
C GLN A 206 -14.51 -0.87 13.45
N ALA A 207 -15.40 -1.19 12.50
CA ALA A 207 -15.89 -2.55 12.29
C ALA A 207 -14.81 -3.50 11.78
N TRP A 208 -13.96 -3.04 10.86
CA TRP A 208 -12.77 -3.77 10.42
C TRP A 208 -11.86 -4.11 11.60
N TYR A 209 -11.51 -3.09 12.40
CA TYR A 209 -10.69 -3.24 13.59
C TYR A 209 -11.27 -4.28 14.55
N GLU A 210 -12.53 -4.11 14.96
CA GLU A 210 -13.18 -4.99 15.93
C GLU A 210 -13.25 -6.44 15.44
N THR A 211 -13.65 -6.64 14.19
CA THR A 211 -13.85 -7.98 13.63
C THR A 211 -12.53 -8.72 13.48
N VAL A 212 -11.48 -8.06 12.98
CA VAL A 212 -10.15 -8.68 12.87
C VAL A 212 -9.54 -8.91 14.26
N ASN A 213 -9.68 -7.98 15.20
CA ASN A 213 -9.15 -8.11 16.55
C ASN A 213 -9.84 -9.20 17.39
N GLU A 214 -11.07 -9.60 17.04
CA GLU A 214 -11.76 -10.76 17.61
C GLU A 214 -11.28 -12.12 17.03
N SER A 215 -10.48 -12.07 15.95
CA SER A 215 -9.90 -13.24 15.28
C SER A 215 -8.50 -13.58 15.84
N ASN A 216 -7.75 -14.42 15.10
CA ASN A 216 -6.35 -14.73 15.41
C ASN A 216 -5.34 -13.83 14.66
N TYR A 217 -5.82 -12.78 14.00
CA TYR A 217 -5.01 -11.85 13.20
C TYR A 217 -5.01 -10.44 13.80
N TYR A 218 -4.06 -9.60 13.39
CA TYR A 218 -4.01 -8.20 13.82
C TYR A 218 -4.67 -7.27 12.79
N PRO A 219 -5.48 -6.30 13.25
CA PRO A 219 -6.08 -5.30 12.36
C PRO A 219 -5.01 -4.33 11.87
N ALA A 220 -4.93 -4.16 10.56
CA ALA A 220 -4.07 -3.17 9.94
C ALA A 220 -4.76 -2.46 8.76
N VAL A 221 -4.25 -1.27 8.42
CA VAL A 221 -4.75 -0.46 7.30
C VAL A 221 -3.60 0.07 6.47
N TYR A 222 -3.82 0.09 5.16
CA TYR A 222 -3.01 0.78 4.18
C TYR A 222 -3.79 1.92 3.52
N GLY A 223 -3.11 3.03 3.22
CA GLY A 223 -3.66 4.11 2.40
C GLY A 223 -2.96 5.46 2.61
N VAL A 224 -3.50 6.50 1.99
CA VAL A 224 -2.96 7.87 2.06
C VAL A 224 -3.46 8.58 3.33
N PHE A 225 -2.54 8.91 4.24
CA PHE A 225 -2.82 9.65 5.47
C PHE A 225 -2.22 11.07 5.45
N ASP A 226 -2.56 11.85 4.43
CA ASP A 226 -2.20 13.27 4.36
C ASP A 226 -3.24 14.16 5.06
N GLU A 227 -2.86 15.41 5.35
CA GLU A 227 -3.74 16.37 6.01
C GLU A 227 -4.99 16.63 5.15
N GLY A 228 -6.15 16.17 5.63
CA GLY A 228 -7.44 16.36 4.98
C GLY A 228 -7.91 15.18 4.12
N SER A 229 -7.17 14.06 4.07
CA SER A 229 -7.69 12.81 3.50
C SER A 229 -8.91 12.31 4.27
N GLU A 230 -9.89 11.74 3.53
CA GLU A 230 -11.06 11.10 4.14
C GLU A 230 -10.64 9.92 5.03
N LEU A 231 -9.58 9.19 4.66
CA LEU A 231 -9.03 8.09 5.46
C LEU A 231 -8.48 8.59 6.82
N LEU A 232 -7.72 9.69 6.85
CA LEU A 232 -7.23 10.25 8.11
C LEU A 232 -8.39 10.78 8.98
N GLU A 233 -9.40 11.42 8.37
CA GLU A 233 -10.61 11.86 9.09
C GLU A 233 -11.39 10.69 9.70
N ALA A 234 -11.60 9.63 8.91
CA ALA A 234 -12.27 8.41 9.33
C ALA A 234 -11.50 7.70 10.45
N TYR A 235 -10.18 7.56 10.30
CA TYR A 235 -9.31 6.95 11.31
C TYR A 235 -9.43 7.70 12.63
N ASN A 236 -9.24 9.02 12.64
CA ASN A 236 -9.28 9.86 13.84
C ASN A 236 -10.65 9.90 14.55
N ALA A 237 -11.72 9.48 13.88
CA ALA A 237 -13.06 9.40 14.43
C ALA A 237 -13.42 8.01 15.02
N MET A 238 -12.49 7.05 15.00
CA MET A 238 -12.62 5.75 15.69
C MET A 238 -12.51 5.88 17.21
N GLU A 239 -12.80 4.78 17.91
CA GLU A 239 -12.59 4.69 19.36
C GLU A 239 -11.10 4.64 19.72
N SER A 240 -10.74 5.13 20.91
CA SER A 240 -9.33 5.26 21.33
C SER A 240 -8.55 3.95 21.33
N GLU A 241 -9.21 2.82 21.64
CA GLU A 241 -8.58 1.50 21.58
C GLU A 241 -8.17 1.13 20.14
N ALA A 242 -9.03 1.40 19.16
CA ALA A 242 -8.71 1.18 17.74
C ALA A 242 -7.60 2.12 17.25
N LEU A 243 -7.65 3.40 17.62
CA LEU A 243 -6.62 4.38 17.27
C LEU A 243 -5.22 3.93 17.68
N GLU A 244 -5.10 3.44 18.92
CA GLU A 244 -3.83 3.12 19.58
C GLU A 244 -3.27 1.74 19.17
N ASN A 245 -4.11 0.83 18.68
CA ASN A 245 -3.74 -0.57 18.47
C ASN A 245 -3.90 -1.06 17.01
N MET A 246 -4.36 -0.21 16.09
CA MET A 246 -4.39 -0.57 14.67
C MET A 246 -3.04 -0.24 14.02
N ILE A 247 -2.49 -1.22 13.28
CA ILE A 247 -1.23 -1.06 12.54
C ILE A 247 -1.48 -0.22 11.30
N VAL A 248 -0.61 0.76 11.05
CA VAL A 248 -0.72 1.66 9.91
C VAL A 248 0.48 1.50 8.99
N TRP A 249 0.17 1.29 7.71
CA TRP A 249 1.11 1.41 6.59
C TRP A 249 0.65 2.60 5.72
N THR A 250 1.38 3.71 5.75
CA THR A 250 0.98 4.92 5.01
C THR A 250 1.58 4.93 3.61
N ALA A 251 0.84 5.45 2.65
CA ALA A 251 1.31 5.78 1.30
C ALA A 251 1.74 7.26 1.15
N TYR A 252 2.10 7.93 2.26
CA TYR A 252 2.42 9.35 2.25
C TYR A 252 3.57 9.75 3.20
N PRO A 253 4.49 10.65 2.81
CA PRO A 253 4.60 11.28 1.48
C PRO A 253 5.18 10.36 0.40
N GLN A 254 5.01 10.72 -0.88
CA GLN A 254 5.60 10.02 -2.02
C GLN A 254 6.89 10.73 -2.45
N GLU A 255 8.03 10.09 -2.21
CA GLU A 255 9.38 10.54 -2.57
C GLU A 255 9.86 9.96 -3.92
N GLY A 256 9.16 8.92 -4.40
CA GLY A 256 9.45 8.21 -5.64
C GLY A 256 10.28 6.94 -5.42
N VAL A 257 10.23 6.05 -6.41
CA VAL A 257 10.91 4.76 -6.37
C VAL A 257 12.43 4.94 -6.33
N THR A 258 13.11 4.26 -5.40
CA THR A 258 14.57 4.22 -5.32
C THR A 258 15.08 2.80 -5.09
N THR A 259 16.39 2.61 -5.32
CA THR A 259 17.10 1.40 -4.89
C THR A 259 17.21 1.38 -3.36
N LYS A 260 17.36 0.19 -2.75
CA LYS A 260 17.62 0.01 -1.31
C LYS A 260 18.69 0.95 -0.74
N ASP A 261 19.84 1.05 -1.43
CA ASP A 261 20.97 1.89 -0.98
C ASP A 261 20.71 3.41 -1.07
N ASN A 262 19.66 3.81 -1.79
CA ASN A 262 19.24 5.20 -1.98
C ASN A 262 17.83 5.44 -1.43
N ALA A 263 17.35 4.56 -0.54
CA ALA A 263 16.08 4.77 0.15
C ALA A 263 16.11 6.11 0.92
N PRO A 264 14.99 6.84 0.97
CA PRO A 264 14.91 8.07 1.74
C PRO A 264 15.10 7.79 3.23
N GLU A 265 15.40 8.83 4.00
CA GLU A 265 15.29 8.75 5.46
C GLU A 265 13.83 8.49 5.86
N TYR A 266 13.60 7.62 6.84
CA TYR A 266 12.25 7.26 7.28
C TYR A 266 11.52 8.48 7.86
N ASN A 267 10.58 9.03 7.10
CA ASN A 267 9.81 10.21 7.50
C ASN A 267 8.34 10.14 7.01
N PRO A 268 7.60 9.06 7.34
CA PRO A 268 6.19 8.94 6.99
C PRO A 268 5.31 9.98 7.68
N GLN A 269 4.14 10.19 7.09
CA GLN A 269 3.04 10.90 7.74
C GLN A 269 1.85 9.95 7.92
N GLY A 270 1.24 10.00 9.10
CA GLY A 270 0.14 9.13 9.46
C GLY A 270 -0.64 9.67 10.65
N PRO A 271 -1.68 8.95 11.11
CA PRO A 271 -2.47 9.36 12.27
C PRO A 271 -1.62 9.45 13.54
N ASP A 272 -1.90 10.46 14.36
CA ASP A 272 -1.30 10.57 15.69
C ASP A 272 -1.74 9.39 16.57
N ASN A 273 -0.84 8.93 17.45
CA ASN A 273 -1.09 7.82 18.38
C ASN A 273 -1.48 6.49 17.70
N SER A 274 -0.99 6.25 16.48
CA SER A 274 -1.14 4.97 15.78
C SER A 274 0.12 4.11 15.84
N MET A 275 0.00 2.85 15.48
CA MET A 275 1.13 1.95 15.23
C MET A 275 1.65 2.15 13.78
N LEU A 276 2.15 3.36 13.49
CA LEU A 276 2.69 3.75 12.18
C LEU A 276 4.03 3.06 11.89
N TYR A 277 3.96 1.88 11.29
CA TYR A 277 5.08 0.96 11.16
C TYR A 277 5.55 0.75 9.72
N GLY A 278 4.75 1.15 8.74
CA GLY A 278 5.09 1.03 7.33
C GLY A 278 4.94 2.35 6.59
N TRP A 279 5.78 2.52 5.57
CA TRP A 279 5.71 3.65 4.66
C TRP A 279 6.00 3.19 3.23
N GLN A 280 5.01 3.29 2.35
CA GLN A 280 5.21 3.26 0.91
C GLN A 280 5.59 4.67 0.45
N TYR A 281 6.83 4.82 0.01
CA TYR A 281 7.37 6.12 -0.38
C TYR A 281 7.52 6.28 -1.89
N GLY A 282 7.33 5.21 -2.68
CA GLY A 282 7.46 5.25 -4.12
C GLY A 282 6.53 4.27 -4.80
N LEU A 283 5.80 4.77 -5.81
CA LEU A 283 4.83 4.03 -6.61
C LEU A 283 5.36 3.69 -8.01
N GLU A 284 4.91 2.56 -8.54
CA GLU A 284 4.91 2.14 -9.93
C GLU A 284 6.27 2.22 -10.64
N SER A 285 7.22 1.39 -10.19
CA SER A 285 8.47 1.20 -10.93
C SER A 285 8.22 0.69 -12.35
N GLU A 286 8.55 1.49 -13.37
CA GLU A 286 8.49 1.05 -14.78
C GLU A 286 9.45 -0.12 -15.09
N THR A 287 10.45 -0.37 -14.24
CA THR A 287 11.50 -1.37 -14.49
C THR A 287 11.08 -2.77 -14.06
N CYS A 288 10.49 -2.92 -12.87
CA CYS A 288 10.12 -4.23 -12.31
C CYS A 288 8.70 -4.25 -11.72
N THR A 289 7.82 -3.29 -12.02
CA THR A 289 6.41 -3.25 -11.55
C THR A 289 6.26 -3.49 -10.04
N ILE A 290 6.99 -2.69 -9.27
CA ILE A 290 6.99 -2.71 -7.80
C ILE A 290 6.78 -1.30 -7.27
N ASP A 291 6.28 -1.26 -6.04
CA ASP A 291 6.33 -0.10 -5.16
C ASP A 291 7.44 -0.30 -4.12
N THR A 292 7.96 0.79 -3.57
CA THR A 292 9.09 0.75 -2.63
C THR A 292 8.70 1.26 -1.25
N ASN A 293 9.15 0.53 -0.24
CA ASN A 293 8.69 0.66 1.14
C ASN A 293 9.84 0.71 2.14
N LEU A 294 9.57 1.36 3.28
CA LEU A 294 10.37 1.27 4.50
C LEU A 294 9.48 0.84 5.67
N PHE A 295 10.02 -0.04 6.51
CA PHE A 295 9.33 -0.55 7.68
C PHE A 295 10.16 -0.37 8.94
N THR A 296 9.50 -0.11 10.06
CA THR A 296 10.15 -0.13 11.38
C THR A 296 10.45 -1.55 11.82
N ASN A 297 11.32 -1.71 12.83
CA ASN A 297 11.54 -3.02 13.43
C ASN A 297 10.27 -3.61 14.06
N ASP A 298 9.38 -2.78 14.60
CA ASP A 298 8.13 -3.24 15.21
C ASP A 298 7.18 -3.86 14.18
N MET A 299 7.21 -3.39 12.92
CA MET A 299 6.43 -4.02 11.82
C MET A 299 6.74 -5.51 11.72
N MET A 300 8.00 -5.89 11.91
CA MET A 300 8.46 -7.24 11.63
C MET A 300 7.73 -8.28 12.49
N ASP A 301 7.23 -7.93 13.67
CA ASP A 301 6.51 -8.87 14.53
C ASP A 301 5.13 -9.28 13.97
N TYR A 302 4.63 -8.56 12.96
CA TYR A 302 3.29 -8.75 12.39
C TYR A 302 3.30 -9.31 10.96
N LEU A 303 4.48 -9.64 10.43
CA LEU A 303 4.65 -10.14 9.07
C LEU A 303 4.74 -11.67 9.03
N TRP A 304 4.25 -12.27 7.96
CA TRP A 304 4.27 -13.72 7.79
C TRP A 304 5.68 -14.22 7.46
N LYS A 305 6.26 -14.96 8.42
CA LYS A 305 7.58 -15.60 8.37
C LYS A 305 7.46 -17.13 8.43
N GLU A 306 8.57 -17.83 8.14
CA GLU A 306 8.70 -19.29 8.29
C GLU A 306 8.61 -19.76 9.76
#